data_AF-A0A5K1A1U6-F1
#
_entry.id   AF-A0A5K1A1U6-F1
#
_cell.length_a   1.000
_cell.length_b   1.000
_cell.length_c   1.000
_cell.angle_alpha   90.00
_cell.angle_beta   90.00
_cell.angle_gamma   90.00
#
_symmetry.space_group_name_H-M   'P 1'
#
loop_
_entity.id
_entity.type
_entity.pdbx_description
1 polymer ?
#
loop_
_entity_poly.entity_id
_entity_poly.type
_entity_poly.pdbx_seq_one_letter_code
_entity_poly.pdbx_strand_id
1 'polypeptide(L)' 'ILKAKENPILYSISPGTHVTLEMAEKVKEAVNMYRVTGDDWDSWRDLAFHFDIA' A
#
# COMPACT_ATOMS: atom_id res chain seq x y z
N ILE A 1 -4.38 15.53 9.90
CA ILE A 1 -5.82 15.44 9.59
C ILE A 1 -6.47 14.26 10.32
N LEU A 2 -6.04 13.02 10.12
CA LEU A 2 -6.61 11.86 10.85
C LEU A 2 -6.20 11.78 12.34
N LYS A 3 -4.96 12.18 12.68
CA LYS A 3 -4.45 12.21 14.07
C LYS A 3 -5.21 13.15 15.03
N ALA A 4 -6.07 14.03 14.51
CA ALA A 4 -6.84 15.00 15.31
C ALA A 4 -8.29 14.55 15.58
N LYS A 5 -8.63 13.30 15.25
CA LYS A 5 -9.97 12.73 15.47
C LYS A 5 -9.99 11.92 16.76
N GLU A 6 -11.06 12.07 17.54
CA GLU A 6 -11.27 11.30 18.78
C GLU A 6 -11.54 9.81 18.51
N ASN A 7 -12.05 9.50 17.31
CA ASN A 7 -12.24 8.13 16.85
C ASN A 7 -10.99 7.68 16.09
N PRO A 8 -10.31 6.60 16.49
CA PRO A 8 -9.23 6.01 15.70
C PRO A 8 -9.74 5.59 14.31
N ILE A 9 -9.11 6.10 13.26
CA ILE A 9 -9.43 5.76 11.87
C ILE A 9 -8.23 5.04 11.28
N LEU A 10 -8.48 3.83 10.75
CA LEU A 10 -7.46 3.09 10.01
C LEU A 10 -7.11 3.85 8.73
N TYR A 11 -5.82 4.13 8.54
CA TYR A 11 -5.32 4.84 7.38
C TYR A 11 -4.57 3.89 6.44
N SER A 12 -5.13 3.70 5.25
CA SER A 12 -4.56 2.89 4.17
C SER A 12 -4.36 3.77 2.94
N ILE A 13 -3.25 3.57 2.20
CA ILE A 13 -2.94 4.33 0.97
C ILE A 13 -2.66 3.40 -0.23
N SER A 14 -3.00 3.87 -1.43
CA SER A 14 -2.92 3.17 -2.73
C SER A 14 -2.82 4.20 -3.89
N PRO A 15 -2.45 3.82 -5.15
CA PRO A 15 -2.10 2.48 -5.66
C PRO A 15 -0.62 2.12 -5.50
N GLY A 16 -0.28 0.84 -5.71
CA GLY A 16 1.08 0.30 -5.65
C GLY A 16 1.67 -0.07 -7.03
N THR A 17 1.44 0.73 -8.08
CA THR A 17 1.94 0.41 -9.43
C THR A 17 3.42 0.72 -9.67
N HIS A 18 4.04 1.58 -8.87
CA HIS A 18 5.44 2.03 -9.03
C HIS A 18 6.15 2.20 -7.69
N VAL A 19 5.89 1.27 -6.79
CA VAL A 19 6.37 1.32 -5.41
C VAL A 19 7.85 0.97 -5.37
N THR A 20 8.59 1.65 -4.51
CA THR A 20 9.96 1.27 -4.16
C THR A 20 10.06 1.05 -2.65
N LEU A 21 11.06 0.28 -2.20
CA LEU A 21 11.34 0.11 -0.77
C LEU A 21 11.55 1.46 -0.07
N GLU A 22 12.17 2.44 -0.74
CA GLU A 22 12.38 3.79 -0.20
C GLU A 22 11.05 4.52 0.07
N MET A 23 10.04 4.33 -0.78
CA MET A 23 8.70 4.91 -0.55
C MET A 23 8.04 4.28 0.67
N ALA A 24 8.13 2.95 0.83
CA ALA A 24 7.59 2.24 1.98
C ALA A 24 8.23 2.73 3.29
N GLU A 25 9.55 2.88 3.31
CA GLU A 25 10.29 3.42 4.46
C GLU A 25 9.84 4.82 4.86
N LYS A 26 9.51 5.68 3.89
CA LYS A 26 9.03 7.05 4.15
C LYS A 26 7.63 7.11 4.75
N VAL A 27 6.78 6.11 4.50
CA VAL A 27 5.36 6.14 4.90
C VAL A 27 5.03 5.22 6.07
N LYS A 28 5.90 4.27 6.44
CA LYS A 28 5.61 3.21 7.44
C LYS A 28 5.14 3.72 8.81
N GLU A 29 5.59 4.89 9.25
CA GLU A 29 5.17 5.48 10.54
C GLU A 29 3.85 6.28 10.45
N ALA A 30 3.38 6.53 9.24
CA ALA A 30 2.21 7.37 8.98
C ALA A 30 0.94 6.57 8.67
N VAL A 31 1.07 5.34 8.16
CA VAL A 31 -0.04 4.52 7.65
C VAL A 31 -0.16 3.21 8.41
N ASN A 32 -1.36 2.65 8.46
CA ASN A 32 -1.59 1.29 8.96
C ASN A 32 -1.38 0.24 7.88
N MET A 33 -1.68 0.58 6.62
CA MET A 33 -1.52 -0.30 5.47
C MET A 33 -1.05 0.48 4.25
N TYR A 34 -0.28 -0.18 3.40
CA TYR A 34 0.22 0.35 2.14
C TYR A 34 0.11 -0.73 1.07
N ARG A 35 -0.59 -0.45 -0.04
CA ARG A 35 -0.65 -1.37 -1.17
C ARG A 35 0.68 -1.34 -1.94
N VAL A 36 1.32 -2.51 -2.06
CA VAL A 36 2.63 -2.66 -2.73
C VAL A 36 2.52 -3.14 -4.19
N THR A 37 1.34 -3.56 -4.62
CA THR A 37 1.05 -3.99 -6.01
C THR A 37 0.06 -3.03 -6.68
N GLY A 38 -0.12 -3.18 -8.00
CA GLY A 38 -1.23 -2.54 -8.70
C GLY A 38 -2.60 -3.00 -8.21
N ASP A 39 -3.65 -2.54 -8.89
CA ASP A 39 -4.98 -3.09 -8.68
C ASP A 39 -5.02 -4.54 -9.16
N ASP A 40 -5.68 -5.39 -8.39
CA ASP A 40 -5.80 -6.81 -8.68
C ASP A 40 -7.08 -7.09 -9.45
N TRP A 41 -6.95 -7.94 -10.46
CA TRP A 41 -8.08 -8.52 -11.19
C TRP A 41 -8.00 -10.05 -11.16
N ASP A 42 -9.04 -10.70 -11.63
CA ASP A 42 -9.19 -12.16 -11.70
C ASP A 42 -8.36 -12.78 -12.83
N SER A 43 -7.09 -12.37 -12.94
CA SER A 43 -6.14 -12.87 -13.92
C SER A 43 -4.88 -13.41 -13.24
N TRP A 44 -4.31 -14.48 -13.82
CA TRP A 44 -3.05 -15.03 -13.36
C TRP A 44 -1.91 -14.00 -13.42
N ARG A 45 -1.95 -13.10 -14.41
CA ARG A 45 -0.92 -12.07 -14.59
C ARG A 45 -0.89 -11.13 -13.38
N ASP A 46 -2.05 -10.72 -12.89
CA ASP A 46 -2.12 -9.79 -11.75
C ASP A 46 -1.68 -10.49 -10.45
N LEU A 47 -2.02 -11.77 -10.25
CA LEU A 47 -1.51 -12.56 -9.12
C LEU A 47 0.00 -12.80 -9.18
N ALA A 48 0.54 -13.16 -10.34
CA ALA A 48 1.96 -13.46 -10.50
C ALA A 48 2.85 -12.27 -10.11
N PHE A 49 2.41 -11.04 -10.36
CA PHE A 49 3.14 -9.82 -10.02
C PHE A 49 3.36 -9.62 -8.52
N HIS A 50 2.54 -10.23 -7.65
CA HIS A 50 2.72 -10.15 -6.18
C HIS A 50 4.01 -10.81 -5.71
N PHE A 51 4.49 -11.79 -6.47
CA PHE A 51 5.68 -12.58 -6.13
C PHE A 51 6.96 -12.04 -6.78
N ASP A 52 6.86 -11.03 -7.64
CA ASP A 52 7.98 -10.41 -8.36
C ASP A 52 8.30 -9.00 -7.82
N ILE A 53 7.84 -8.68 -6.61
CA ILE A 53 8.20 -7.45 -5.91
C ILE A 53 9.58 -7.62 -5.28
N ALA A 54 10.55 -6.87 -5.79
CA ALA A 54 11.95 -6.84 -5.35
C ALA A 54 12.21 -5.91 -4.14
#